data_AF-A0A958S7B8-F1
#
_entry.id   AF-A0A958S7B8-F1
#
_cell.length_a   1.000
_cell.length_b   1.000
_cell.length_c   1.000
_cell.angle_alpha   90.00
_cell.angle_beta   90.00
_cell.angle_gamma   90.00
#
_symmetry.space_group_name_H-M   'P 1'
#
loop_
_entity.id
_entity.type
_entity.pdbx_description
1 polymer ?
#
loop_
_entity_poly.entity_id
_entity_poly.type
_entity_poly.pdbx_seq_one_letter_code
_entity_poly.pdbx_strand_id
1 'polypeptide(L)'
;MSDVQIENKKDKNQKDETTSANREDVVVKGYVLPGLPHLLLTPEANPGWLKIRNAFDEVKKDIESSEADVLVLYSTYWPSIIGHQIQARPEPEWVHVDDQFHALGSIPYKFKMDVDFAKALNESCKNRGLTSRLIDYHGFPIDTGSVVVLKLINPNNRLPVVIVSSNIYSDRAETVVYGKAVRDALEKTGKKAAVVSITSLSNRLHTEHVAPKDDHIHSKKDQEWNLKFLEFLGEGRLEDVSQLSRQFHKEARIPKVTSFKPFWWLSAVMGQNNLYTGKIYEYQPVCGTGAAVVGLTPANKAARDLEFDEDDLDSYKGERNVLGSNSDMQSNSEPNPFSGADV
;
A
#
# COMPACT_ATOMS: atom_id res chain seq x y z
N MET A 1 28.94 -45.81 35.10
CA MET A 1 29.51 -44.65 34.39
C MET A 1 28.79 -44.52 33.07
N SER A 2 27.76 -43.68 33.02
CA SER A 2 27.17 -43.11 31.79
C SER A 2 26.08 -42.12 32.23
N ASP A 3 26.50 -40.92 32.62
CA ASP A 3 25.60 -39.81 32.92
C ASP A 3 25.08 -39.24 31.60
N VAL A 4 23.77 -39.38 31.37
CA VAL A 4 23.07 -38.76 30.25
C VAL A 4 22.77 -37.32 30.64
N GLN A 5 23.48 -36.37 30.03
CA GLN A 5 23.15 -34.95 30.11
C GLN A 5 21.83 -34.68 29.38
N ILE A 6 20.79 -34.39 30.15
CA ILE A 6 19.56 -33.78 29.65
C ILE A 6 19.82 -32.26 29.64
N GLU A 7 20.34 -31.74 28.53
CA GLU A 7 20.37 -30.29 28.31
C GLU A 7 18.93 -29.78 28.12
N ASN A 8 18.52 -28.89 29.03
CA ASN A 8 17.20 -28.29 29.08
C ASN A 8 16.90 -27.49 27.80
N LYS A 9 15.87 -27.91 27.06
CA LYS A 9 15.24 -27.19 25.94
C LYS A 9 14.76 -25.76 26.29
N LYS A 10 14.71 -25.39 27.58
CA LYS A 10 14.31 -24.06 28.04
C LYS A 10 15.37 -22.97 27.80
N ASP A 11 16.66 -23.32 27.81
CA ASP A 11 17.74 -22.33 27.68
C ASP A 11 18.01 -21.89 26.24
N LYS A 12 17.54 -22.66 25.24
CA LYS A 12 17.58 -22.23 23.82
C LYS A 12 16.48 -21.22 23.48
N ASN A 13 15.26 -21.41 24.01
CA ASN A 13 14.17 -20.46 23.77
C ASN A 13 14.40 -19.09 24.46
N GLN A 14 15.08 -19.06 25.62
CA GLN A 14 15.41 -17.79 26.27
C GLN A 14 16.52 -17.00 25.56
N LYS A 15 17.43 -17.67 24.84
CA LYS A 15 18.47 -17.01 24.03
C LYS A 15 17.94 -16.45 22.71
N ASP A 16 16.93 -17.07 22.10
CA ASP A 16 16.30 -16.51 20.90
C ASP A 16 15.37 -15.33 21.21
N GLU A 17 14.74 -15.29 22.40
CA GLU A 17 13.90 -14.14 22.82
C GLU A 17 14.70 -12.90 23.24
N THR A 18 15.96 -13.05 23.69
CA THR A 18 16.79 -11.89 24.10
C THR A 18 17.53 -11.21 22.97
N THR A 19 17.52 -11.76 21.75
CA THR A 19 18.25 -11.19 20.59
C THR A 19 17.36 -10.38 19.64
N SER A 20 16.03 -10.41 19.79
CA SER A 20 15.09 -9.65 18.95
C SER A 20 14.71 -8.26 19.50
N ALA A 21 15.10 -7.95 20.74
CA ALA A 21 14.56 -6.81 21.48
C ALA A 21 15.24 -5.45 21.23
N ASN A 22 16.06 -5.28 20.18
CA ASN A 22 16.70 -3.98 19.92
C ASN A 22 17.21 -3.74 18.48
N ARG A 23 16.61 -4.37 17.45
CA ARG A 23 16.80 -3.87 16.08
C ARG A 23 15.84 -2.71 15.88
N GLU A 24 16.38 -1.51 15.72
CA GLU A 24 15.62 -0.37 15.21
C GLU A 24 14.96 -0.78 13.89
N ASP A 25 13.66 -0.49 13.78
CA ASP A 25 12.88 -0.85 12.59
C ASP A 25 13.43 -0.12 11.36
N VAL A 26 13.46 -0.82 10.21
CA VAL A 26 13.91 -0.25 8.93
C VAL A 26 12.87 0.71 8.35
N VAL A 27 11.62 0.67 8.84
CA VAL A 27 10.60 1.64 8.50
C VAL A 27 10.32 2.54 9.70
N VAL A 28 10.63 3.83 9.59
CA VAL A 28 10.48 4.79 10.70
C VAL A 28 9.14 5.52 10.68
N LYS A 29 8.49 5.60 9.52
CA LYS A 29 7.21 6.27 9.31
C LYS A 29 6.43 5.62 8.15
N GLY A 30 5.13 5.48 8.32
CA GLY A 30 4.18 5.13 7.27
C GLY A 30 3.14 6.21 7.05
N TYR A 31 2.74 6.44 5.81
CA TYR A 31 1.72 7.43 5.47
C TYR A 31 0.70 6.90 4.46
N VAL A 32 -0.56 7.32 4.62
CA VAL A 32 -1.60 7.21 3.59
C VAL A 32 -1.90 8.63 3.12
N LEU A 33 -1.67 8.92 1.83
CA LEU A 33 -1.78 10.27 1.27
C LEU A 33 -2.64 10.27 -0.01
N PRO A 34 -3.54 11.26 -0.20
CA PRO A 34 -4.31 11.41 -1.43
C PRO A 34 -3.45 12.00 -2.56
N GLY A 35 -3.76 11.64 -3.81
CA GLY A 35 -2.96 12.01 -4.98
C GLY A 35 -3.60 13.03 -5.93
N LEU A 36 -4.82 13.51 -5.68
CA LEU A 36 -5.53 14.37 -6.64
C LEU A 36 -4.88 15.75 -6.78
N PRO A 37 -4.78 16.29 -8.01
CA PRO A 37 -4.01 17.51 -8.30
C PRO A 37 -4.60 18.79 -7.72
N HIS A 38 -5.89 18.80 -7.38
CA HIS A 38 -6.57 19.91 -6.69
C HIS A 38 -5.83 20.35 -5.43
N LEU A 39 -5.27 19.39 -4.70
CA LEU A 39 -4.55 19.63 -3.46
C LEU A 39 -3.26 20.41 -3.65
N LEU A 40 -2.68 20.37 -4.85
CA LEU A 40 -1.46 21.13 -5.19
C LEU A 40 -1.79 22.41 -5.98
N LEU A 41 -2.66 22.32 -6.98
CA LEU A 41 -2.88 23.39 -7.96
C LEU A 41 -3.91 24.42 -7.50
N THR A 42 -4.96 24.00 -6.80
CA THR A 42 -6.08 24.87 -6.43
C THR A 42 -6.60 24.60 -5.01
N PRO A 43 -5.75 24.47 -3.98
CA PRO A 43 -6.21 24.13 -2.63
C PRO A 43 -7.17 25.18 -2.05
N GLU A 44 -7.01 26.45 -2.41
CA GLU A 44 -7.85 27.57 -1.95
C GLU A 44 -9.28 27.57 -2.52
N ALA A 45 -9.57 26.75 -3.54
CA ALA A 45 -10.88 26.70 -4.16
C ALA A 45 -11.96 26.08 -3.25
N ASN A 46 -11.56 25.29 -2.25
CA ASN A 46 -12.44 24.72 -1.24
C ASN A 46 -11.71 24.71 0.13
N PRO A 47 -12.33 25.19 1.22
CA PRO A 47 -11.70 25.19 2.54
C PRO A 47 -11.21 23.82 3.05
N GLY A 48 -11.91 22.73 2.71
CA GLY A 48 -11.48 21.35 2.98
C GLY A 48 -10.25 20.94 2.18
N TRP A 49 -10.15 21.30 0.90
CA TRP A 49 -8.95 21.03 0.11
C TRP A 49 -7.72 21.76 0.70
N LEU A 50 -7.91 23.01 1.15
CA LEU A 50 -6.87 23.76 1.85
C LEU A 50 -6.44 23.08 3.17
N LYS A 51 -7.38 22.55 3.95
CA LYS A 51 -7.05 21.81 5.17
C LYS A 51 -6.19 20.58 4.88
N ILE A 52 -6.53 19.82 3.84
CA ILE A 52 -5.70 18.68 3.39
C ILE A 52 -4.32 19.18 2.97
N ARG A 53 -4.25 20.26 2.18
CA ARG A 53 -2.97 20.88 1.79
C ARG A 53 -2.12 21.27 3.00
N ASN A 54 -2.71 21.81 4.04
CA ASN A 54 -2.01 22.17 5.29
C ASN A 54 -1.53 20.91 6.05
N ALA A 55 -2.32 19.84 6.05
CA ALA A 55 -1.92 18.56 6.63
C ALA A 55 -0.68 17.95 5.92
N PHE A 56 -0.54 18.14 4.60
CA PHE A 56 0.69 17.78 3.89
C PHE A 56 1.93 18.55 4.39
N ASP A 57 1.78 19.81 4.81
CA ASP A 57 2.90 20.57 5.38
C ASP A 57 3.32 20.01 6.76
N GLU A 58 2.38 19.45 7.53
CA GLU A 58 2.73 18.72 8.75
C GLU A 58 3.45 17.41 8.45
N VAL A 59 3.00 16.63 7.47
CA VAL A 59 3.69 15.40 7.02
C VAL A 59 5.10 15.71 6.54
N LYS A 60 5.28 16.78 5.79
CA LYS A 60 6.61 17.26 5.37
C LYS A 60 7.52 17.49 6.58
N LYS A 61 7.05 18.23 7.59
CA LYS A 61 7.81 18.50 8.82
C LYS A 61 8.11 17.20 9.59
N ASP A 62 7.15 16.30 9.68
CA ASP A 62 7.31 14.99 10.34
C ASP A 62 8.41 14.18 9.66
N ILE A 63 8.40 14.09 8.32
CA ILE A 63 9.45 13.44 7.52
C ILE A 63 10.80 14.15 7.71
N GLU A 64 10.85 15.49 7.71
CA GLU A 64 12.07 16.28 7.96
C GLU A 64 12.67 16.02 9.35
N SER A 65 11.84 15.75 10.35
CA SER A 65 12.27 15.40 11.71
C SER A 65 12.60 13.92 11.93
N SER A 66 12.31 13.06 10.95
CA SER A 66 12.56 11.62 11.02
C SER A 66 13.97 11.24 10.58
N GLU A 67 14.39 10.05 10.96
CA GLU A 67 15.67 9.44 10.55
C GLU A 67 15.59 8.73 9.19
N ALA A 68 14.58 9.02 8.36
CA ALA A 68 14.45 8.38 7.06
C ALA A 68 15.57 8.80 6.10
N ASP A 69 16.19 7.83 5.44
CA ASP A 69 17.18 7.98 4.38
C ASP A 69 16.56 7.96 2.98
N VAL A 70 15.37 7.37 2.84
CA VAL A 70 14.69 7.17 1.56
C VAL A 70 13.17 7.27 1.72
N LEU A 71 12.49 7.77 0.68
CA LEU A 71 11.03 7.67 0.55
C LEU A 71 10.67 6.51 -0.37
N VAL A 72 9.79 5.61 0.08
CA VAL A 72 9.26 4.52 -0.77
C VAL A 72 7.77 4.73 -1.00
N LEU A 73 7.40 5.02 -2.26
CA LEU A 73 6.05 5.39 -2.66
C LEU A 73 5.37 4.26 -3.42
N TYR A 74 4.25 3.75 -2.92
CA TYR A 74 3.32 2.92 -3.68
C TYR A 74 2.19 3.78 -4.23
N SER A 75 2.07 3.86 -5.54
CA SER A 75 1.03 4.69 -6.18
C SER A 75 -0.05 3.87 -6.86
N THR A 76 -1.30 4.07 -6.44
CA THR A 76 -2.47 3.55 -7.15
C THR A 76 -2.72 4.23 -8.49
N TYR A 77 -2.14 5.40 -8.71
CA TYR A 77 -2.20 6.16 -9.97
C TYR A 77 -1.19 5.64 -11.00
N TRP A 78 -0.27 4.76 -10.60
CA TRP A 78 0.64 4.07 -11.51
C TRP A 78 0.25 2.60 -11.69
N PRO A 79 -0.75 2.29 -12.53
CA PRO A 79 -1.14 0.92 -12.79
C PRO A 79 -0.07 0.20 -13.63
N SER A 80 0.26 -1.04 -13.25
CA SER A 80 1.03 -1.95 -14.09
C SER A 80 0.22 -3.19 -14.46
N ILE A 81 0.53 -3.79 -15.61
CA ILE A 81 -0.16 -4.97 -16.16
C ILE A 81 0.73 -6.20 -16.03
N ILE A 82 1.98 -6.09 -16.50
CA ILE A 82 2.94 -7.21 -16.51
C ILE A 82 3.88 -7.03 -15.33
N GLY A 83 3.51 -7.64 -14.20
CA GLY A 83 4.25 -7.58 -12.94
C GLY A 83 4.36 -6.19 -12.34
N HIS A 84 5.27 -6.04 -11.38
CA HIS A 84 5.56 -4.79 -10.70
C HIS A 84 6.62 -3.97 -11.44
N GLN A 85 6.47 -2.66 -11.42
CA GLN A 85 7.40 -1.72 -12.03
C GLN A 85 7.98 -0.82 -10.94
N ILE A 86 9.27 -0.54 -11.06
CA ILE A 86 10.04 0.23 -10.09
C ILE A 86 10.75 1.35 -10.87
N GLN A 87 10.50 2.60 -10.51
CA GLN A 87 11.15 3.74 -11.14
C GLN A 87 12.64 3.79 -10.76
N ALA A 88 13.52 3.82 -11.75
CA ALA A 88 14.97 3.68 -11.60
C ALA A 88 15.79 4.70 -12.41
N ARG A 89 15.14 5.66 -13.08
CA ARG A 89 15.82 6.80 -13.69
C ARG A 89 16.36 7.72 -12.61
N PRO A 90 17.66 8.10 -12.61
CA PRO A 90 18.25 8.90 -11.52
C PRO A 90 17.55 10.24 -11.26
N GLU A 91 17.28 10.99 -12.34
CA GLU A 91 16.68 12.32 -12.27
C GLU A 91 15.59 12.48 -13.34
N PRO A 92 14.38 11.92 -13.14
CA PRO A 92 13.27 12.18 -14.04
C PRO A 92 12.84 13.63 -13.89
N GLU A 93 12.74 14.33 -15.02
CA GLU A 93 12.37 15.74 -15.13
C GLU A 93 11.39 15.90 -16.28
N TRP A 94 10.25 16.53 -16.01
CA TRP A 94 9.20 16.79 -17.00
C TRP A 94 8.23 17.89 -16.54
N VAL A 95 7.29 18.24 -17.42
CA VAL A 95 6.12 19.04 -17.09
C VAL A 95 4.89 18.13 -17.14
N HIS A 96 4.37 17.75 -15.98
CA HIS A 96 3.20 16.89 -15.87
C HIS A 96 1.92 17.68 -16.14
N VAL A 97 0.96 17.05 -16.80
CA VAL A 97 -0.42 17.54 -16.92
C VAL A 97 -1.31 16.35 -16.58
N ASP A 98 -2.19 16.53 -15.60
CA ASP A 98 -3.14 15.48 -15.22
C ASP A 98 -4.10 15.19 -16.39
N ASP A 99 -4.35 13.92 -16.68
CA ASP A 99 -5.16 13.52 -17.84
C ASP A 99 -6.66 13.85 -17.65
N GLN A 100 -7.16 13.76 -16.42
CA GLN A 100 -8.56 14.04 -16.07
C GLN A 100 -8.80 15.53 -15.79
N PHE A 101 -7.89 16.16 -15.06
CA PHE A 101 -8.00 17.52 -14.52
C PHE A 101 -6.99 18.48 -15.17
N HIS A 102 -6.66 18.27 -16.45
CA HIS A 102 -5.72 19.08 -17.23
C HIS A 102 -6.03 20.59 -17.20
N ALA A 103 -7.30 20.98 -17.06
CA ALA A 103 -7.71 22.38 -16.97
C ALA A 103 -7.18 23.12 -15.72
N LEU A 104 -6.74 22.41 -14.69
CA LEU A 104 -6.14 23.01 -13.49
C LEU A 104 -4.73 23.56 -13.72
N GLY A 105 -4.06 23.13 -14.79
CA GLY A 105 -2.74 23.59 -15.18
C GLY A 105 -1.68 22.49 -15.22
N SER A 106 -0.42 22.92 -15.29
CA SER A 106 0.74 22.05 -15.46
C SER A 106 1.62 22.03 -14.20
N ILE A 107 2.24 20.89 -13.91
CA ILE A 107 3.08 20.67 -12.72
C ILE A 107 4.51 20.33 -13.18
N PRO A 108 5.43 21.30 -13.24
CA PRO A 108 6.84 21.01 -13.50
C PRO A 108 7.46 20.28 -12.31
N TYR A 109 8.21 19.21 -12.61
CA TYR A 109 8.93 18.42 -11.61
C TYR A 109 10.33 18.03 -12.07
N LYS A 110 11.21 17.87 -11.09
CA LYS A 110 12.49 17.17 -11.19
C LYS A 110 12.69 16.43 -9.88
N PHE A 111 12.80 15.11 -9.95
CA PHE A 111 12.96 14.28 -8.75
C PHE A 111 14.34 13.66 -8.67
N LYS A 112 14.73 13.23 -7.47
CA LYS A 112 15.94 12.46 -7.21
C LYS A 112 15.55 11.03 -6.83
N MET A 113 15.85 10.04 -7.66
CA MET A 113 15.53 8.64 -7.39
C MET A 113 16.71 7.90 -6.72
N ASP A 114 16.40 6.96 -5.83
CA ASP A 114 17.39 6.02 -5.28
C ASP A 114 17.55 4.80 -6.19
N VAL A 115 18.43 4.92 -7.20
CA VAL A 115 18.61 3.90 -8.23
C VAL A 115 19.18 2.60 -7.67
N ASP A 116 20.06 2.69 -6.68
CA ASP A 116 20.67 1.51 -6.08
C ASP A 116 19.66 0.76 -5.21
N PHE A 117 18.82 1.46 -4.46
CA PHE A 117 17.68 0.85 -3.76
C PHE A 117 16.68 0.24 -4.76
N ALA A 118 16.35 0.93 -5.86
CA ALA A 118 15.46 0.39 -6.88
C ALA A 118 15.97 -0.93 -7.47
N LYS A 119 17.27 -1.04 -7.76
CA LYS A 119 17.91 -2.28 -8.21
C LYS A 119 17.84 -3.38 -7.14
N ALA A 120 18.17 -3.06 -5.90
CA ALA A 120 18.09 -4.00 -4.79
C ALA A 120 16.66 -4.52 -4.58
N LEU A 121 15.65 -3.64 -4.69
CA LEU A 121 14.24 -4.01 -4.63
C LEU A 121 13.85 -4.95 -5.77
N ASN A 122 14.25 -4.66 -7.00
CA ASN A 122 13.97 -5.53 -8.14
C ASN A 122 14.58 -6.94 -7.96
N GLU A 123 15.77 -7.05 -7.35
CA GLU A 123 16.34 -8.34 -6.96
C GLU A 123 15.51 -9.02 -5.88
N SER A 124 15.15 -8.32 -4.79
CA SER A 124 14.32 -8.86 -3.71
C SER A 124 12.96 -9.36 -4.22
N CYS A 125 12.33 -8.63 -5.14
CA CYS A 125 11.08 -9.06 -5.78
C CYS A 125 11.26 -10.38 -6.52
N LYS A 126 12.30 -10.49 -7.36
CA LYS A 126 12.58 -11.72 -8.11
C LYS A 126 12.89 -12.90 -7.19
N ASN A 127 13.64 -12.66 -6.11
CA ASN A 127 13.95 -13.68 -5.11
C ASN A 127 12.70 -14.19 -4.39
N ARG A 128 11.68 -13.35 -4.23
CA ARG A 128 10.36 -13.72 -3.70
C ARG A 128 9.40 -14.30 -4.74
N GLY A 129 9.85 -14.52 -5.97
CA GLY A 129 9.04 -15.10 -7.06
C GLY A 129 8.14 -14.12 -7.79
N LEU A 130 8.31 -12.80 -7.58
CA LEU A 130 7.52 -11.77 -8.25
C LEU A 130 8.11 -11.43 -9.62
N THR A 131 7.23 -11.21 -10.59
CA THR A 131 7.61 -10.56 -11.84
C THR A 131 7.80 -9.08 -11.58
N SER A 132 9.02 -8.57 -11.80
CA SER A 132 9.33 -7.15 -11.60
C SER A 132 10.36 -6.64 -12.62
N ARG A 133 10.32 -5.33 -12.87
CA ARG A 133 11.29 -4.65 -13.74
C ARG A 133 11.56 -3.21 -13.32
N LEU A 134 12.75 -2.75 -13.67
CA LEU A 134 13.15 -1.35 -13.57
C LEU A 134 12.63 -0.56 -14.76
N ILE A 135 12.25 0.67 -14.50
CA ILE A 135 11.80 1.65 -15.49
C ILE A 135 12.83 2.78 -15.51
N ASP A 136 13.52 2.93 -16.63
CA ASP A 136 14.53 3.97 -16.81
C ASP A 136 14.45 4.49 -18.25
N TYR A 137 13.44 5.35 -18.51
CA TYR A 137 13.20 5.86 -19.85
C TYR A 137 13.15 7.39 -19.89
N HIS A 138 13.78 7.92 -20.95
CA HIS A 138 13.42 9.13 -21.68
C HIS A 138 11.96 9.63 -21.51
N GLY A 139 11.61 10.58 -20.64
CA GLY A 139 10.23 11.10 -20.60
C GLY A 139 9.16 10.11 -20.13
N PHE A 140 9.53 9.10 -19.33
CA PHE A 140 8.52 8.24 -18.69
C PHE A 140 7.54 9.09 -17.87
N PRO A 141 6.22 8.95 -18.08
CA PRO A 141 5.22 9.77 -17.39
C PRO A 141 5.05 9.28 -15.95
N ILE A 142 5.74 9.92 -15.00
CA ILE A 142 5.48 9.73 -13.57
C ILE A 142 4.02 10.11 -13.30
N ASP A 143 3.30 9.26 -12.57
CA ASP A 143 1.86 9.41 -12.34
C ASP A 143 1.52 10.65 -11.50
N THR A 144 0.28 11.15 -11.65
CA THR A 144 -0.19 12.35 -10.94
C THR A 144 -0.02 12.23 -9.43
N GLY A 145 -0.38 11.09 -8.85
CA GLY A 145 -0.33 10.89 -7.40
C GLY A 145 1.08 11.08 -6.86
N SER A 146 2.06 10.41 -7.48
CA SER A 146 3.48 10.55 -7.13
C SER A 146 3.99 11.98 -7.34
N VAL A 147 3.62 12.63 -8.45
CA VAL A 147 4.02 14.02 -8.73
C VAL A 147 3.49 14.96 -7.65
N VAL A 148 2.19 14.90 -7.37
CA VAL A 148 1.51 15.75 -6.37
C VAL A 148 2.12 15.54 -4.98
N VAL A 149 2.19 14.29 -4.54
CA VAL A 149 2.69 13.96 -3.19
C VAL A 149 4.14 14.41 -3.03
N LEU A 150 5.04 14.13 -3.98
CA LEU A 150 6.44 14.52 -3.87
C LEU A 150 6.64 16.04 -3.90
N LYS A 151 5.85 16.78 -4.69
CA LYS A 151 5.89 18.25 -4.68
C LYS A 151 5.46 18.83 -3.34
N LEU A 152 4.61 18.14 -2.60
CA LEU A 152 4.11 18.59 -1.30
C LEU A 152 5.05 18.18 -0.15
N ILE A 153 5.51 16.92 -0.10
CA ILE A 153 6.27 16.38 1.04
C ILE A 153 7.80 16.41 0.86
N ASN A 154 8.30 16.48 -0.38
CA ASN A 154 9.74 16.46 -0.67
C ASN A 154 10.14 17.45 -1.79
N PRO A 155 9.69 18.73 -1.76
CA PRO A 155 9.86 19.68 -2.86
C PRO A 155 11.34 19.97 -3.22
N ASN A 156 12.25 19.80 -2.26
CA ASN A 156 13.66 20.12 -2.41
C ASN A 156 14.53 18.88 -2.68
N ASN A 157 13.93 17.70 -2.94
CA ASN A 157 14.64 16.43 -3.11
C ASN A 157 15.61 16.12 -1.95
N ARG A 158 15.20 16.41 -0.70
CA ARG A 158 16.02 16.18 0.50
C ARG A 158 16.36 14.70 0.63
N LEU A 159 15.33 13.86 0.50
CA LEU A 159 15.47 12.41 0.47
C LEU A 159 15.38 11.92 -0.98
N PRO A 160 16.22 10.95 -1.38
CA PRO A 160 15.99 10.21 -2.61
C PRO A 160 14.71 9.37 -2.48
N VAL A 161 14.10 9.06 -3.62
CA VAL A 161 12.77 8.42 -3.69
C VAL A 161 12.85 7.13 -4.50
N VAL A 162 12.03 6.13 -4.17
CA VAL A 162 11.67 5.05 -5.09
C VAL A 162 10.16 4.96 -5.20
N ILE A 163 9.68 4.96 -6.43
CA ILE A 163 8.26 4.84 -6.75
C ILE A 163 8.02 3.42 -7.28
N VAL A 164 6.97 2.78 -6.77
CA VAL A 164 6.54 1.45 -7.16
C VAL A 164 5.10 1.44 -7.67
N SER A 165 4.85 0.63 -8.70
CA SER A 165 3.55 0.53 -9.35
C SER A 165 2.55 -0.33 -8.59
N SER A 166 1.27 -0.11 -8.87
CA SER A 166 0.16 -0.96 -8.46
C SER A 166 -0.22 -1.91 -9.60
N ASN A 167 0.19 -3.18 -9.51
CA ASN A 167 -0.20 -4.19 -10.50
C ASN A 167 -1.72 -4.41 -10.45
N ILE A 168 -2.43 -4.21 -11.56
CA ILE A 168 -3.88 -4.35 -11.61
C ILE A 168 -4.35 -5.79 -11.38
N TYR A 169 -3.52 -6.78 -11.73
CA TYR A 169 -3.84 -8.19 -11.61
C TYR A 169 -3.34 -8.84 -10.32
N SER A 170 -2.55 -8.13 -9.51
CA SER A 170 -2.09 -8.72 -8.25
C SER A 170 -3.27 -9.03 -7.33
N ASP A 171 -3.19 -10.14 -6.60
CA ASP A 171 -4.11 -10.44 -5.52
C ASP A 171 -3.51 -10.00 -4.17
N ARG A 172 -4.15 -10.40 -3.06
CA ARG A 172 -3.60 -10.13 -1.73
C ARG A 172 -2.22 -10.74 -1.57
N ALA A 173 -2.06 -12.01 -1.95
CA ALA A 173 -0.82 -12.76 -1.79
C ALA A 173 0.35 -12.07 -2.50
N GLU A 174 0.20 -11.75 -3.79
CA GLU A 174 1.22 -11.06 -4.57
C GLU A 174 1.56 -9.69 -3.96
N THR A 175 0.55 -8.96 -3.50
CA THR A 175 0.74 -7.61 -2.94
C THR A 175 1.43 -7.61 -1.58
N VAL A 176 1.11 -8.58 -0.71
CA VAL A 176 1.80 -8.79 0.58
C VAL A 176 3.26 -9.19 0.34
N VAL A 177 3.49 -10.16 -0.55
CA VAL A 177 4.86 -10.57 -0.93
C VAL A 177 5.64 -9.39 -1.52
N TYR A 178 4.98 -8.49 -2.25
CA TYR A 178 5.61 -7.28 -2.75
C TYR A 178 6.03 -6.32 -1.64
N GLY A 179 5.19 -6.11 -0.63
CA GLY A 179 5.57 -5.31 0.53
C GLY A 179 6.74 -5.94 1.31
N LYS A 180 6.73 -7.26 1.50
CA LYS A 180 7.86 -7.98 2.12
C LYS A 180 9.16 -7.84 1.31
N ALA A 181 9.10 -7.81 -0.04
CA ALA A 181 10.26 -7.57 -0.89
C ALA A 181 10.88 -6.16 -0.69
N VAL A 182 10.04 -5.15 -0.41
CA VAL A 182 10.50 -3.80 -0.04
C VAL A 182 11.27 -3.85 1.27
N ARG A 183 10.74 -4.55 2.27
CA ARG A 183 11.38 -4.69 3.58
C ARG A 183 12.75 -5.40 3.47
N ASP A 184 12.84 -6.47 2.68
CA ASP A 184 14.13 -7.15 2.41
C ASP A 184 15.16 -6.21 1.77
N ALA A 185 14.73 -5.37 0.84
CA ALA A 185 15.62 -4.41 0.19
C ALA A 185 16.11 -3.33 1.18
N LEU A 186 15.26 -2.88 2.09
CA LEU A 186 15.63 -1.94 3.15
C LEU A 186 16.66 -2.56 4.09
N GLU A 187 16.41 -3.78 4.56
CA GLU A 187 17.34 -4.52 5.42
C GLU A 187 18.68 -4.78 4.71
N LYS A 188 18.66 -5.20 3.44
CA LYS A 188 19.87 -5.47 2.63
C LYS A 188 20.71 -4.22 2.41
N THR A 189 20.07 -3.07 2.22
CA THR A 189 20.76 -1.79 1.95
C THR A 189 21.08 -1.00 3.22
N GLY A 190 20.57 -1.43 4.37
CA GLY A 190 20.74 -0.74 5.65
C GLY A 190 20.07 0.64 5.72
N LYS A 191 19.07 0.89 4.88
CA LYS A 191 18.37 2.19 4.80
C LYS A 191 17.16 2.22 5.75
N LYS A 192 16.96 3.36 6.40
CA LYS A 192 15.70 3.68 7.07
C LYS A 192 14.74 4.35 6.10
N ALA A 193 13.48 3.92 6.05
CA ALA A 193 12.49 4.46 5.12
C ALA A 193 11.33 5.17 5.82
N ALA A 194 10.86 6.23 5.18
CA ALA A 194 9.48 6.67 5.30
C ALA A 194 8.68 6.13 4.10
N VAL A 195 7.65 5.33 4.35
CA VAL A 195 6.85 4.66 3.32
C VAL A 195 5.54 5.38 3.11
N VAL A 196 5.11 5.51 1.87
CA VAL A 196 3.93 6.28 1.49
C VAL A 196 3.04 5.44 0.57
N SER A 197 1.80 5.22 0.99
CA SER A 197 0.74 4.63 0.18
C SER A 197 -0.12 5.75 -0.39
N ILE A 198 -0.02 5.99 -1.70
CA ILE A 198 -0.75 7.04 -2.40
C ILE A 198 -2.09 6.48 -2.90
N THR A 199 -3.15 6.83 -2.20
CA THR A 199 -4.51 6.34 -2.46
C THR A 199 -5.56 7.28 -1.85
N SER A 200 -6.75 7.30 -2.44
CA SER A 200 -7.95 7.73 -1.70
C SER A 200 -8.43 6.59 -0.80
N LEU A 201 -9.33 6.90 0.13
CA LEU A 201 -10.19 5.89 0.77
C LEU A 201 -11.25 5.45 -0.25
N SER A 202 -12.48 5.97 -0.16
CA SER A 202 -13.44 5.84 -1.25
C SER A 202 -12.94 6.56 -2.51
N ASN A 203 -12.99 5.88 -3.66
CA ASN A 203 -12.47 6.38 -4.93
C ASN A 203 -13.57 6.68 -5.97
N ARG A 204 -14.76 7.10 -5.52
CA ARG A 204 -15.86 7.44 -6.42
C ARG A 204 -15.88 8.94 -6.69
N LEU A 205 -15.45 9.32 -7.88
CA LEU A 205 -15.50 10.71 -8.35
C LEU A 205 -16.93 11.12 -8.71
N HIS A 206 -17.24 12.41 -8.58
CA HIS A 206 -18.47 12.98 -9.14
C HIS A 206 -18.53 12.75 -10.65
N THR A 207 -19.69 12.31 -11.15
CA THR A 207 -19.91 12.08 -12.60
C THR A 207 -20.41 13.32 -13.34
N GLU A 208 -20.80 14.36 -12.59
CA GLU A 208 -21.25 15.64 -13.09
C GLU A 208 -20.37 16.76 -12.53
N HIS A 209 -20.43 17.94 -13.14
CA HIS A 209 -19.70 19.09 -12.65
C HIS A 209 -20.27 19.55 -11.30
N VAL A 210 -19.46 19.43 -10.26
CA VAL A 210 -19.74 19.96 -8.92
C VAL A 210 -18.80 21.13 -8.67
N ALA A 211 -19.36 22.29 -8.32
CA ALA A 211 -18.53 23.45 -7.98
C ALA A 211 -17.67 23.13 -6.74
N PRO A 212 -16.40 23.59 -6.67
CA PRO A 212 -15.51 23.26 -5.56
C PRO A 212 -16.13 23.46 -4.17
N LYS A 213 -16.82 24.57 -3.94
CA LYS A 213 -17.48 24.88 -2.65
C LYS A 213 -18.58 23.89 -2.23
N ASP A 214 -19.14 23.15 -3.18
CA ASP A 214 -20.26 22.21 -3.00
C ASP A 214 -19.76 20.75 -3.00
N ASP A 215 -18.43 20.54 -2.97
CA ASP A 215 -17.82 19.22 -2.92
C ASP A 215 -18.19 18.46 -1.63
N HIS A 216 -18.42 17.16 -1.78
CA HIS A 216 -18.91 16.26 -0.74
C HIS A 216 -18.55 14.82 -1.12
N ILE A 217 -18.56 13.91 -0.16
CA ILE A 217 -18.34 12.49 -0.44
C ILE A 217 -19.50 11.94 -1.27
N HIS A 218 -19.19 11.21 -2.34
CA HIS A 218 -20.16 10.80 -3.34
C HIS A 218 -21.34 10.00 -2.76
N SER A 219 -21.16 9.20 -1.71
CA SER A 219 -22.27 8.50 -1.07
C SER A 219 -22.13 8.38 0.45
N LYS A 220 -23.28 8.30 1.14
CA LYS A 220 -23.31 8.08 2.60
C LYS A 220 -22.60 6.79 3.01
N LYS A 221 -22.74 5.73 2.21
CA LYS A 221 -22.06 4.46 2.44
C LYS A 221 -20.54 4.60 2.35
N ASP A 222 -20.05 5.34 1.35
CA ASP A 222 -18.62 5.63 1.23
C ASP A 222 -18.13 6.43 2.45
N GLN A 223 -18.90 7.42 2.91
CA GLN A 223 -18.58 8.19 4.11
C GLN A 223 -18.50 7.33 5.37
N GLU A 224 -19.48 6.43 5.60
CA GLU A 224 -19.48 5.52 6.76
C GLU A 224 -18.24 4.62 6.76
N TRP A 225 -17.87 4.08 5.60
CA TRP A 225 -16.67 3.25 5.48
C TRP A 225 -15.38 4.03 5.65
N ASN A 226 -15.29 5.22 5.07
CA ASN A 226 -14.13 6.09 5.26
C ASN A 226 -13.91 6.38 6.74
N LEU A 227 -14.97 6.75 7.47
CA LEU A 227 -14.89 7.00 8.91
C LEU A 227 -14.45 5.76 9.70
N LYS A 228 -14.96 4.58 9.33
CA LYS A 228 -14.52 3.32 9.94
C LYS A 228 -13.03 3.07 9.69
N PHE A 229 -12.53 3.24 8.46
CA PHE A 229 -11.09 3.12 8.18
C PHE A 229 -10.25 4.10 9.01
N LEU A 230 -10.71 5.35 9.12
CA LEU A 230 -10.02 6.38 9.90
C LEU A 230 -9.98 6.07 11.39
N GLU A 231 -11.01 5.41 11.94
CA GLU A 231 -11.01 4.92 13.33
C GLU A 231 -9.89 3.91 13.55
N PHE A 232 -9.83 2.83 12.76
CA PHE A 232 -8.76 1.83 12.88
C PHE A 232 -7.37 2.45 12.66
N LEU A 233 -7.21 3.27 11.61
CA LEU A 233 -5.94 3.92 11.31
C LEU A 233 -5.52 4.92 12.40
N GLY A 234 -6.47 5.65 12.98
CA GLY A 234 -6.23 6.56 14.10
C GLY A 234 -5.82 5.84 15.38
N GLU A 235 -6.33 4.63 15.59
CA GLU A 235 -5.88 3.73 16.65
C GLU A 235 -4.54 3.04 16.33
N GLY A 236 -3.98 3.19 15.11
CA GLY A 236 -2.75 2.52 14.70
C GLY A 236 -2.93 1.04 14.32
N ARG A 237 -4.17 0.62 14.06
CA ARG A 237 -4.54 -0.76 13.72
C ARG A 237 -4.43 -1.02 12.21
N LEU A 238 -3.21 -0.87 11.68
CA LEU A 238 -2.94 -1.01 10.25
C LEU A 238 -3.21 -2.42 9.74
N GLU A 239 -2.81 -3.46 10.47
CA GLU A 239 -3.03 -4.83 10.01
C GLU A 239 -4.51 -5.18 10.02
N ASP A 240 -5.27 -4.72 11.01
CA ASP A 240 -6.74 -4.88 11.01
C ASP A 240 -7.36 -4.31 9.73
N VAL A 241 -6.94 -3.10 9.31
CA VAL A 241 -7.40 -2.48 8.05
C VAL A 241 -7.06 -3.35 6.84
N SER A 242 -5.86 -3.92 6.81
CA SER A 242 -5.42 -4.85 5.77
C SER A 242 -6.32 -6.10 5.72
N GLN A 243 -6.83 -6.55 6.87
CA GLN A 243 -7.59 -7.79 7.04
C GLN A 243 -9.10 -7.65 6.86
N LEU A 244 -9.67 -6.44 6.95
CA LEU A 244 -11.11 -6.17 6.80
C LEU A 244 -11.73 -6.63 5.45
N SER A 245 -10.94 -7.10 4.49
CA SER A 245 -11.33 -7.34 3.10
C SER A 245 -12.45 -8.37 2.89
N ARG A 246 -12.53 -9.49 3.64
CA ARG A 246 -13.52 -10.56 3.36
C ARG A 246 -14.95 -10.24 3.80
N GLN A 247 -15.14 -9.70 5.01
CA GLN A 247 -16.46 -9.23 5.45
C GLN A 247 -16.91 -8.00 4.66
N PHE A 248 -15.98 -7.07 4.38
CA PHE A 248 -16.26 -5.88 3.60
C PHE A 248 -16.77 -6.19 2.18
N HIS A 249 -16.10 -7.07 1.41
CA HIS A 249 -16.57 -7.42 0.06
C HIS A 249 -17.98 -8.02 0.07
N LYS A 250 -18.32 -8.78 1.11
CA LYS A 250 -19.63 -9.43 1.27
C LYS A 250 -20.73 -8.45 1.67
N GLU A 251 -20.45 -7.52 2.58
CA GLU A 251 -21.44 -6.56 3.12
C GLU A 251 -21.57 -5.28 2.28
N ALA A 252 -20.48 -4.84 1.64
CA ALA A 252 -20.48 -3.62 0.84
C ALA A 252 -21.21 -3.79 -0.51
N ARG A 253 -21.37 -5.02 -1.04
CA ARG A 253 -21.95 -5.28 -2.38
C ARG A 253 -21.36 -4.39 -3.49
N ILE A 254 -20.08 -4.02 -3.39
CA ILE A 254 -19.41 -3.23 -4.42
C ILE A 254 -18.54 -4.19 -5.25
N PRO A 255 -18.94 -4.52 -6.49
CA PRO A 255 -18.11 -5.33 -7.37
C PRO A 255 -16.86 -4.52 -7.73
N LYS A 256 -15.69 -5.01 -7.31
CA LYS A 256 -14.36 -4.48 -7.63
C LYS A 256 -14.16 -3.01 -7.25
N VAL A 257 -14.16 -2.70 -5.95
CA VAL A 257 -13.39 -1.54 -5.47
C VAL A 257 -11.92 -1.85 -5.78
N THR A 258 -11.16 -0.89 -6.30
CA THR A 258 -9.69 -0.91 -6.28
C THR A 258 -9.25 -1.55 -4.99
N SER A 259 -8.85 -2.80 -5.11
CA SER A 259 -8.60 -3.77 -4.04
C SER A 259 -7.79 -3.13 -2.94
N PHE A 260 -8.00 -3.57 -1.69
CA PHE A 260 -7.27 -3.19 -0.47
C PHE A 260 -5.73 -3.27 -0.56
N LYS A 261 -5.16 -3.54 -1.74
CA LYS A 261 -3.75 -3.47 -2.13
C LYS A 261 -2.95 -2.35 -1.48
N PRO A 262 -3.41 -1.08 -1.43
CA PRO A 262 -2.62 -0.02 -0.79
C PRO A 262 -2.37 -0.32 0.69
N PHE A 263 -3.35 -0.94 1.38
CA PHE A 263 -3.26 -1.32 2.79
C PHE A 263 -2.59 -2.68 2.99
N TRP A 264 -2.79 -3.65 2.08
CA TRP A 264 -2.03 -4.91 2.09
C TRP A 264 -0.54 -4.67 1.91
N TRP A 265 -0.18 -3.82 0.94
CA TRP A 265 1.19 -3.42 0.69
C TRP A 265 1.74 -2.64 1.88
N LEU A 266 1.04 -1.60 2.34
CA LEU A 266 1.52 -0.77 3.45
C LEU A 266 1.73 -1.59 4.73
N SER A 267 0.79 -2.48 5.09
CA SER A 267 0.94 -3.38 6.23
C SER A 267 2.13 -4.32 6.05
N ALA A 268 2.30 -4.92 4.87
CA ALA A 268 3.43 -5.81 4.62
C ALA A 268 4.80 -5.10 4.68
N VAL A 269 4.90 -3.84 4.24
CA VAL A 269 6.16 -3.08 4.37
C VAL A 269 6.42 -2.63 5.80
N MET A 270 5.40 -2.10 6.48
CA MET A 270 5.49 -1.61 7.87
C MET A 270 5.69 -2.75 8.89
N GLY A 271 5.24 -3.96 8.56
CA GLY A 271 5.10 -5.08 9.47
C GLY A 271 3.62 -5.45 9.68
N GLN A 272 3.29 -6.73 9.56
CA GLN A 272 1.91 -7.23 9.70
C GLN A 272 1.50 -7.33 11.18
N ASN A 273 1.39 -6.18 11.85
CA ASN A 273 0.98 -6.07 13.26
C ASN A 273 0.24 -4.73 13.50
N ASN A 274 -0.15 -4.46 14.74
CA ASN A 274 -0.80 -3.19 15.15
C ASN A 274 0.05 -2.40 16.15
N LEU A 275 1.38 -2.51 16.04
CA LEU A 275 2.35 -1.80 16.87
C LEU A 275 2.65 -0.42 16.31
N TYR A 276 1.60 0.37 16.09
CA TYR A 276 1.71 1.73 15.55
C TYR A 276 0.95 2.75 16.38
N THR A 277 1.47 3.96 16.44
CA THR A 277 0.70 5.15 16.81
C THR A 277 0.12 5.76 15.54
N GLY A 278 -1.21 5.76 15.45
CA GLY A 278 -1.94 6.42 14.38
C GLY A 278 -2.14 7.91 14.62
N LYS A 279 -2.00 8.72 13.57
CA LYS A 279 -2.39 10.14 13.56
C LYS A 279 -3.18 10.42 12.29
N ILE A 280 -4.44 10.83 12.47
CA ILE A 280 -5.23 11.42 11.39
C ILE A 280 -4.92 12.92 11.37
N TYR A 281 -4.21 13.39 10.35
CA TYR A 281 -3.91 14.81 10.20
C TYR A 281 -5.13 15.57 9.68
N GLU A 282 -5.81 15.03 8.66
CA GLU A 282 -7.02 15.61 8.10
C GLU A 282 -7.78 14.59 7.22
N TYR A 283 -9.09 14.76 7.09
CA TYR A 283 -9.96 14.00 6.19
C TYR A 283 -11.05 14.89 5.59
N GLN A 284 -11.09 14.99 4.27
CA GLN A 284 -12.04 15.83 3.52
C GLN A 284 -12.45 15.16 2.20
N PRO A 285 -13.61 15.52 1.62
CA PRO A 285 -13.90 15.18 0.24
C PRO A 285 -12.94 15.90 -0.72
N VAL A 286 -12.51 15.19 -1.77
CA VAL A 286 -11.89 15.81 -2.94
C VAL A 286 -12.54 15.21 -4.19
N CYS A 287 -13.36 16.00 -4.86
CA CYS A 287 -14.12 15.64 -6.06
C CYS A 287 -14.97 14.37 -5.89
N GLY A 288 -15.57 14.16 -4.72
CA GLY A 288 -16.38 12.96 -4.42
C GLY A 288 -15.63 11.85 -3.68
N THR A 289 -14.30 11.83 -3.79
CA THR A 289 -13.43 10.82 -3.15
C THR A 289 -13.15 11.14 -1.69
N GLY A 290 -12.87 10.12 -0.89
CA GLY A 290 -12.38 10.29 0.48
C GLY A 290 -10.88 10.53 0.52
N ALA A 291 -10.46 11.77 0.75
CA ALA A 291 -9.04 12.13 0.86
C ALA A 291 -8.63 12.22 2.33
N ALA A 292 -7.70 11.37 2.75
CA ALA A 292 -7.22 11.32 4.12
C ALA A 292 -5.70 11.44 4.18
N VAL A 293 -5.20 12.29 5.07
CA VAL A 293 -3.78 12.39 5.40
C VAL A 293 -3.57 11.68 6.73
N VAL A 294 -2.93 10.52 6.69
CA VAL A 294 -2.72 9.65 7.86
C VAL A 294 -1.23 9.38 8.03
N GLY A 295 -0.75 9.42 9.27
CA GLY A 295 0.57 8.93 9.65
C GLY A 295 0.47 7.75 10.62
N LEU A 296 1.42 6.83 10.49
CA LEU A 296 1.61 5.65 11.32
C LEU A 296 3.08 5.63 11.75
N THR A 297 3.34 5.66 13.05
CA THR A 297 4.71 5.60 13.59
C THR A 297 4.86 4.29 14.38
N PRO A 298 5.89 3.46 14.14
CA PRO A 298 6.16 2.28 14.97
C PRO A 298 6.17 2.62 16.46
N ALA A 299 5.57 1.76 17.27
CA ALA A 299 5.36 1.96 18.69
C ALA A 299 5.60 0.67 19.48
N ASN A 300 6.04 0.80 20.73
CA ASN A 300 6.36 -0.36 21.58
C ASN A 300 5.13 -1.01 22.25
N LYS A 301 3.92 -0.47 22.03
CA LYS A 301 2.70 -0.97 22.65
C LYS A 301 1.60 -1.09 21.60
N ALA A 302 1.03 -2.28 21.48
CA ALA A 302 -0.06 -2.55 20.55
C ALA A 302 -1.34 -1.82 20.96
N ALA A 303 -2.05 -1.29 19.98
CA ALA A 303 -3.37 -0.67 20.18
C ALA A 303 -4.43 -1.70 20.58
N ARG A 304 -4.35 -2.90 19.99
CA ARG A 304 -5.10 -4.12 20.33
C ARG A 304 -4.58 -5.24 19.42
N ASP A 305 -4.33 -6.42 19.96
CA ASP A 305 -3.83 -7.55 19.17
C ASP A 305 -5.00 -8.48 18.83
N LEU A 306 -5.25 -8.67 17.53
CA LEU A 306 -6.15 -9.69 17.02
C LEU A 306 -5.28 -10.65 16.22
N GLU A 307 -5.27 -11.93 16.60
CA GLU A 307 -4.62 -12.95 15.78
C GLU A 307 -5.46 -13.19 14.52
N PHE A 308 -4.84 -13.03 13.36
CA PHE A 308 -5.46 -13.30 12.07
C PHE A 308 -4.99 -14.66 11.55
N ASP A 309 -5.94 -15.48 11.08
CA ASP A 309 -5.71 -16.82 10.53
C ASP A 309 -5.51 -16.81 8.99
N GLU A 310 -5.34 -15.64 8.38
CA GLU A 310 -5.09 -15.53 6.94
C GLU A 310 -3.67 -16.02 6.57
N ASP A 311 -3.55 -16.71 5.43
CA ASP A 311 -2.29 -17.24 4.91
C ASP A 311 -1.22 -16.14 4.79
N ASP A 312 -0.23 -16.14 5.69
CA ASP A 312 0.94 -15.29 5.57
C ASP A 312 1.96 -15.92 4.60
N LEU A 313 2.12 -15.31 3.42
CA LEU A 313 2.92 -15.88 2.34
C LEU A 313 4.28 -15.19 2.24
N ASP A 314 5.35 -15.99 2.18
CA ASP A 314 6.71 -15.49 2.02
C ASP A 314 7.19 -15.45 0.57
N SER A 315 6.69 -16.36 -0.27
CA SER A 315 7.01 -16.44 -1.69
C SER A 315 5.76 -16.56 -2.54
N TYR A 316 5.77 -15.86 -3.68
CA TYR A 316 4.70 -15.92 -4.66
C TYR A 316 4.98 -17.01 -5.70
N LYS A 317 3.98 -17.85 -5.97
CA LYS A 317 4.07 -18.98 -6.92
C LYS A 317 2.93 -19.00 -7.96
N GLY A 318 2.29 -17.84 -8.18
CA GLY A 318 1.09 -17.71 -9.01
C GLY A 318 -0.21 -17.79 -8.20
N GLU A 319 -1.32 -17.35 -8.79
CA GLU A 319 -2.66 -17.43 -8.20
C GLU A 319 -3.04 -18.89 -7.93
N ARG A 320 -3.27 -19.24 -6.66
CA ARG A 320 -3.62 -20.62 -6.26
C ARG A 320 -5.05 -21.03 -6.63
N ASN A 321 -5.89 -20.08 -7.07
CA ASN A 321 -7.32 -20.28 -7.30
C ASN A 321 -7.72 -20.55 -8.77
N VAL A 322 -6.76 -20.73 -9.68
CA VAL A 322 -7.07 -20.96 -11.11
C VAL A 322 -7.68 -22.35 -11.37
N LEU A 323 -7.59 -23.29 -10.42
CA LEU A 323 -8.10 -24.67 -10.55
C LEU A 323 -9.07 -25.09 -9.42
N GLY A 324 -9.84 -24.16 -8.87
CA GLY A 324 -10.78 -24.40 -7.77
C GLY A 324 -12.21 -24.78 -8.18
N SER A 325 -12.40 -25.90 -8.89
CA SER A 325 -13.67 -26.65 -8.87
C SER A 325 -13.45 -28.11 -9.25
N ASN A 326 -12.68 -28.83 -8.43
CA ASN A 326 -12.61 -30.29 -8.51
C ASN A 326 -12.64 -30.87 -7.09
N SER A 327 -13.84 -30.96 -6.54
CA SER A 327 -14.18 -31.98 -5.55
C SER A 327 -15.70 -32.15 -5.54
N ASP A 328 -16.12 -33.42 -5.65
CA ASP A 328 -17.47 -33.95 -5.45
C ASP A 328 -18.32 -34.26 -6.70
N MET A 329 -17.75 -35.04 -7.63
CA MET A 329 -18.56 -36.11 -8.24
C MET A 329 -18.39 -37.38 -7.40
N GLN A 330 -19.27 -37.53 -6.41
CA GLN A 330 -19.55 -38.83 -5.83
C GLN A 330 -20.11 -39.75 -6.92
N SER A 331 -19.50 -40.91 -7.04
CA SER A 331 -19.97 -42.03 -7.84
C SER A 331 -21.35 -42.50 -7.36
N ASN A 332 -22.42 -42.06 -8.02
CA ASN A 332 -23.70 -42.76 -8.01
C ASN A 332 -23.86 -43.43 -9.38
N SER A 333 -23.47 -44.70 -9.44
CA SER A 333 -23.87 -45.58 -10.53
C SER A 333 -25.32 -46.01 -10.30
N GLU A 334 -26.27 -45.33 -10.94
CA GLU A 334 -27.60 -45.91 -11.18
C GLU A 334 -27.62 -46.62 -12.55
N PRO A 335 -28.23 -47.81 -12.66
CA PRO A 335 -28.23 -48.59 -13.89
C PRO A 335 -29.14 -47.94 -14.95
N ASN A 336 -28.58 -47.74 -16.15
CA ASN A 336 -29.25 -47.19 -17.32
C ASN A 336 -30.38 -48.13 -17.81
N PRO A 337 -31.66 -47.71 -17.89
CA PRO A 337 -32.77 -48.57 -18.31
C PRO A 337 -32.96 -48.64 -19.83
N PHE A 338 -32.03 -48.13 -20.63
CA PHE A 338 -32.09 -48.21 -22.10
C PHE A 338 -30.88 -48.96 -22.67
N SER A 339 -30.82 -50.26 -22.41
CA SER A 339 -30.12 -51.21 -23.27
C SER A 339 -31.16 -52.13 -23.92
N GLY A 340 -31.57 -51.79 -25.13
CA GLY A 340 -32.53 -52.61 -25.88
C GLY A 340 -32.93 -51.96 -27.20
N ALA A 341 -32.10 -52.14 -28.22
CA ALA A 341 -32.50 -52.53 -29.57
C ALA A 341 -31.27 -52.49 -30.50
N ASP A 342 -30.78 -53.67 -30.84
CA ASP A 342 -29.92 -53.99 -32.00
C ASP A 342 -30.61 -53.50 -33.30
N VAL A 343 -29.93 -53.13 -34.39
CA VAL A 343 -28.97 -53.88 -35.23
C VAL A 343 -28.07 -52.90 -35.99
#